data_AF-A0AA39RXH4-F1
#
_entry.id   AF-A0AA39RXH4-F1
#
_cell.length_a   1.000
_cell.length_b   1.000
_cell.length_c   1.000
_cell.angle_alpha   90.00
_cell.angle_beta   90.00
_cell.angle_gamma   90.00
#
_symmetry.space_group_name_H-M   'P 1'
#
loop_
_entity.id
_entity.type
_entity.pdbx_description
1 polymer ?
#
loop_
_entity_poly.entity_id
_entity_poly.type
_entity_poly.pdbx_seq_one_letter_code
_entity_poly.pdbx_strand_id
1 'polypeptide(L)'
;MASNESEISQEFRFFRVYKDGRLEFFRPPCEKIPPSDDPITGVRSKDVTVSSEPPVVSTRIFIPKITKPNQKFPLLFYVHGGGFSMLSAFAKQYHDFCTTVSAQANVVVVSVEYGLFPDRPIPACYDDSWTALQWVASHVGGNGPEPWLNNHADFGRVFHWRRQCRREHFSHSGISGGFDRVTGREFGWGDFGASVFWWDRG
;
A
#
# COMPACT_ATOMS: atom_id res chain seq x y z
N MET A 1 -4.18 21.83 -42.98
CA MET A 1 -3.93 22.25 -41.59
C MET A 1 -3.54 21.00 -40.83
N ALA A 2 -2.34 20.91 -40.28
CA ALA A 2 -1.97 19.76 -39.45
C ALA A 2 -2.87 19.77 -38.22
N SER A 3 -3.57 18.67 -37.94
CA SER A 3 -4.49 18.58 -36.80
C SER A 3 -3.71 18.81 -35.51
N ASN A 4 -4.27 19.63 -34.63
CA ASN A 4 -3.65 20.03 -33.37
C ASN A 4 -3.70 18.89 -32.31
N GLU A 5 -3.85 17.64 -32.77
CA GLU A 5 -4.09 16.42 -31.98
C GLU A 5 -2.84 15.93 -31.25
N SER A 6 -1.65 16.33 -31.69
CA SER A 6 -0.39 16.05 -31.01
C SER A 6 -0.03 17.11 -29.95
N GLU A 7 -0.86 18.14 -29.76
CA GLU A 7 -0.57 19.20 -28.80
C GLU A 7 -0.80 18.69 -27.36
N ILE A 8 0.25 18.80 -26.54
CA ILE A 8 0.22 18.43 -25.13
C ILE A 8 -0.59 19.49 -24.37
N SER A 9 -1.64 19.04 -23.66
CA SER A 9 -2.44 19.89 -22.78
C SER A 9 -1.75 20.08 -21.42
N GLN A 10 -1.32 18.97 -20.81
CA GLN A 10 -0.66 18.99 -19.52
C GLN A 10 0.31 17.81 -19.40
N GLU A 11 1.46 18.04 -18.78
CA GLU A 11 2.45 17.02 -18.48
C GLU A 11 2.56 16.82 -16.97
N PHE A 12 2.49 15.56 -16.54
CA PHE A 12 2.70 15.13 -15.16
C PHE A 12 3.98 14.31 -15.07
N ARG A 13 4.39 13.98 -13.86
CA ARG A 13 5.61 13.18 -13.61
C ARG A 13 5.65 11.83 -14.33
N PHE A 14 4.48 11.21 -14.53
CA PHE A 14 4.36 9.81 -14.95
C PHE A 14 3.68 9.63 -16.30
N PHE A 15 2.94 10.64 -16.73
CA PHE A 15 2.15 10.60 -17.95
C PHE A 15 1.91 12.02 -18.44
N ARG A 16 1.52 12.15 -19.71
CA ARG A 16 1.02 13.40 -20.30
C ARG A 16 -0.37 13.21 -20.85
N VAL A 17 -1.09 14.33 -20.89
CA VAL A 17 -2.44 14.46 -21.42
C VAL A 17 -2.37 15.29 -22.69
N TYR A 18 -2.86 14.75 -23.79
CA TYR A 18 -3.02 15.45 -25.06
C TYR A 18 -4.33 16.25 -25.08
N LYS A 19 -4.44 17.27 -25.93
CA LYS A 19 -5.67 18.07 -26.05
C LYS A 19 -6.89 17.26 -26.52
N ASP A 20 -6.67 16.13 -27.18
CA ASP A 20 -7.71 15.17 -27.59
C ASP A 20 -8.16 14.24 -26.45
N GLY A 21 -7.58 14.36 -25.25
CA GLY A 21 -7.88 13.55 -24.06
C GLY A 21 -7.08 12.25 -23.96
N ARG A 22 -6.22 11.93 -24.94
CA ARG A 22 -5.35 10.75 -24.89
C ARG A 22 -4.35 10.88 -23.75
N LEU A 23 -4.14 9.78 -23.06
CA LEU A 23 -3.09 9.64 -22.03
C LEU A 23 -1.93 8.83 -22.58
N GLU A 24 -0.72 9.30 -22.31
CA GLU A 24 0.50 8.54 -22.59
C GLU A 24 1.33 8.42 -21.31
N PHE A 25 1.53 7.19 -20.86
CA PHE A 25 2.37 6.86 -19.71
C PHE A 25 3.82 6.70 -20.14
N PHE A 26 4.74 7.28 -19.36
CA PHE A 26 6.17 7.30 -19.69
C PHE A 26 6.90 6.00 -19.38
N ARG A 27 6.25 5.06 -18.68
CA ARG A 27 6.81 3.74 -18.44
C ARG A 27 5.79 2.67 -18.79
N PRO A 28 6.26 1.48 -19.19
CA PRO A 28 5.38 0.34 -19.42
C PRO A 28 4.61 -0.04 -18.15
N PRO A 29 3.49 -0.76 -18.29
CA PRO A 29 2.82 -1.40 -17.16
C PRO A 29 3.81 -2.22 -16.34
N CYS A 30 3.67 -2.19 -15.02
CA CYS A 30 4.56 -2.98 -14.17
C CYS A 30 4.24 -4.47 -14.31
N GLU A 31 5.28 -5.30 -14.39
CA GLU A 31 5.13 -6.75 -14.29
C GLU A 31 4.78 -7.14 -12.85
N LYS A 32 3.71 -7.95 -12.72
CA LYS A 32 3.27 -8.51 -11.44
C LYS A 32 3.87 -9.91 -11.30
N ILE A 33 4.36 -10.23 -10.11
CA ILE A 33 4.89 -11.56 -9.79
C ILE A 33 3.94 -12.29 -8.83
N PRO A 34 3.85 -13.63 -8.88
CA PRO A 34 3.08 -14.39 -7.90
C PRO A 34 3.66 -14.19 -6.49
N PRO A 35 2.85 -14.43 -5.44
CA PRO A 35 3.39 -14.54 -4.10
C PRO A 35 4.29 -15.77 -4.00
N SER A 36 5.24 -15.73 -3.08
CA SER A 36 6.25 -16.76 -2.89
C SER A 36 6.69 -16.88 -1.42
N ASP A 37 7.25 -18.04 -1.10
CA ASP A 37 8.00 -18.30 0.12
C ASP A 37 9.49 -18.09 -0.18
N ASP A 38 10.11 -17.14 0.50
CA ASP A 38 11.53 -16.82 0.35
C ASP A 38 12.37 -17.80 1.20
N PRO A 39 13.17 -18.69 0.57
CA PRO A 39 13.97 -19.67 1.31
C PRO A 39 15.14 -19.05 2.10
N ILE A 40 15.55 -17.83 1.76
CA ILE A 40 16.68 -17.15 2.41
C ILE A 40 16.21 -16.48 3.70
N THR A 41 15.16 -15.65 3.62
CA THR A 41 14.64 -14.92 4.79
C THR A 41 13.62 -15.73 5.59
N GLY A 42 12.98 -16.74 4.99
CA GLY A 42 11.87 -17.47 5.56
C GLY A 42 10.55 -16.69 5.57
N VAL A 43 10.49 -15.55 4.89
CA VAL A 43 9.24 -14.78 4.70
C VAL A 43 8.33 -15.55 3.76
N ARG A 44 7.06 -15.64 4.12
CA ARG A 44 6.01 -16.20 3.27
C ARG A 44 5.09 -15.10 2.82
N SER A 45 4.62 -15.17 1.58
CA SER A 45 3.66 -14.20 1.06
C SER A 45 2.45 -14.86 0.42
N LYS A 46 1.33 -14.14 0.40
CA LYS A 46 0.12 -14.56 -0.31
C LYS A 46 -0.76 -13.38 -0.70
N ASP A 47 -1.58 -13.59 -1.73
CA ASP A 47 -2.57 -12.62 -2.17
C ASP A 47 -3.94 -12.95 -1.58
N VAL A 48 -4.66 -11.93 -1.14
CA VAL A 48 -5.98 -12.05 -0.53
C VAL A 48 -6.90 -11.01 -1.12
N THR A 49 -8.07 -11.44 -1.59
CA THR A 49 -9.17 -10.55 -1.96
C THR A 49 -9.86 -10.07 -0.69
N VAL A 50 -9.82 -8.76 -0.46
CA VAL A 50 -10.46 -8.08 0.67
C VAL A 50 -11.95 -7.85 0.42
N SER A 51 -12.27 -7.34 -0.78
CA SER A 51 -13.64 -7.12 -1.25
C SER A 51 -13.80 -7.79 -2.61
N SER A 52 -14.76 -8.70 -2.73
CA SER A 52 -15.12 -9.36 -3.99
C SER A 52 -16.12 -8.56 -4.82
N GLU A 53 -16.87 -7.65 -4.19
CA GLU A 53 -17.79 -6.76 -4.89
C GLU A 53 -17.02 -5.64 -5.59
N PRO A 54 -17.38 -5.26 -6.83
CA PRO A 54 -16.77 -4.13 -7.51
C PRO A 54 -16.91 -2.82 -6.68
N PRO A 55 -15.82 -2.07 -6.47
CA PRO A 55 -14.48 -2.38 -6.93
C PRO A 55 -13.79 -3.47 -6.10
N VAL A 56 -13.19 -4.45 -6.80
CA VAL A 56 -12.40 -5.50 -6.15
C VAL A 56 -11.18 -4.87 -5.49
N VAL A 57 -10.99 -5.14 -4.20
CA VAL A 57 -9.81 -4.71 -3.43
C VAL A 57 -9.04 -5.95 -3.02
N SER A 58 -7.73 -5.95 -3.25
CA SER A 58 -6.85 -7.05 -2.89
C SER A 58 -5.64 -6.56 -2.11
N THR A 59 -5.00 -7.47 -1.39
CA THR A 59 -3.75 -7.19 -0.68
C THR A 59 -2.76 -8.33 -0.89
N ARG A 60 -1.47 -8.04 -0.76
CA ARG A 60 -0.43 -9.06 -0.53
C ARG A 60 -0.01 -9.01 0.93
N ILE A 61 -0.11 -10.14 1.61
CA ILE A 61 0.31 -10.30 3.00
C ILE A 61 1.69 -10.94 3.01
N PHE A 62 2.58 -10.46 3.87
CA PHE A 62 3.90 -11.03 4.15
C PHE A 62 4.01 -11.38 5.62
N ILE A 63 4.38 -12.62 5.91
CA ILE A 63 4.62 -13.11 7.28
C ILE A 63 6.11 -13.43 7.43
N PRO A 64 6.79 -12.88 8.46
CA PRO A 64 8.19 -13.19 8.72
C PRO A 64 8.35 -14.63 9.21
N LYS A 65 9.60 -15.11 9.24
CA LYS A 65 9.91 -16.46 9.70
C LYS A 65 9.36 -16.69 11.11
N ILE A 66 8.46 -17.66 11.23
CA ILE A 66 7.91 -18.10 12.52
C ILE A 66 8.90 -19.08 13.15
N THR A 67 9.35 -18.79 14.37
CA THR A 67 10.31 -19.62 15.11
C THR A 67 9.72 -20.24 16.36
N LYS A 68 8.56 -19.75 16.82
CA LYS A 68 7.87 -20.22 18.03
C LYS A 68 6.38 -20.44 17.76
N PRO A 69 5.73 -21.41 18.44
CA PRO A 69 4.28 -21.54 18.41
C PRO A 69 3.60 -20.23 18.85
N ASN A 70 2.49 -19.88 18.21
CA ASN A 70 1.68 -18.69 18.54
C ASN A 70 2.44 -17.35 18.49
N GLN A 71 3.55 -17.29 17.75
CA GLN A 71 4.32 -16.05 17.61
C GLN A 71 3.50 -14.98 16.88
N LYS A 72 3.40 -13.82 17.52
CA LYS A 72 2.73 -12.61 17.04
C LYS A 72 3.75 -11.53 16.70
N PHE A 73 3.48 -10.77 15.66
CA PHE A 73 4.34 -9.71 15.15
C PHE A 73 3.54 -8.42 14.98
N PRO A 74 4.15 -7.24 15.17
CA PRO A 74 3.51 -5.99 14.78
C PRO A 74 3.04 -6.02 13.32
N LEU A 75 2.00 -5.25 13.01
CA LEU A 75 1.46 -5.16 11.66
C LEU A 75 1.86 -3.84 11.01
N LEU A 76 2.32 -3.91 9.76
CA LEU A 76 2.57 -2.78 8.88
C LEU A 76 1.53 -2.78 7.75
N PHE A 77 0.65 -1.80 7.74
CA PHE A 77 -0.21 -1.53 6.59
C PHE A 77 0.56 -0.66 5.60
N TYR A 78 0.78 -1.18 4.39
CA TYR A 78 1.65 -0.57 3.40
C TYR A 78 0.89 -0.17 2.14
N VAL A 79 1.00 1.11 1.78
CA VAL A 79 0.46 1.68 0.54
C VAL A 79 1.64 1.96 -0.41
N HIS A 80 1.66 1.26 -1.54
CA HIS A 80 2.74 1.42 -2.52
C HIS A 80 2.72 2.83 -3.18
N GLY A 81 3.84 3.21 -3.79
CA GLY A 81 3.96 4.46 -4.54
C GLY A 81 3.56 4.30 -6.01
N GLY A 82 3.80 5.33 -6.81
CA GLY A 82 3.44 5.35 -8.24
C GLY A 82 2.42 6.42 -8.62
N GLY A 83 2.26 7.46 -7.79
CA GLY A 83 1.40 8.61 -8.08
C GLY A 83 -0.08 8.27 -8.26
N PHE A 84 -0.54 7.16 -7.70
CA PHE A 84 -1.88 6.60 -7.91
C PHE A 84 -2.23 6.28 -9.37
N SER A 85 -1.25 6.24 -10.27
CA SER A 85 -1.46 5.99 -11.69
C SER A 85 -0.59 4.86 -12.24
N MET A 86 0.26 4.27 -11.39
CA MET A 86 1.25 3.27 -11.79
C MET A 86 1.60 2.31 -10.64
N LEU A 87 2.25 1.21 -11.02
CA LEU A 87 2.81 0.18 -10.15
C LEU A 87 1.73 -0.65 -9.44
N SER A 88 2.14 -1.59 -8.60
CA SER A 88 1.23 -2.57 -7.98
C SER A 88 1.87 -3.10 -6.69
N ALA A 89 1.04 -3.48 -5.71
CA ALA A 89 1.45 -4.28 -4.55
C ALA A 89 2.08 -5.62 -4.97
N PHE A 90 1.74 -6.11 -6.17
CA PHE A 90 2.24 -7.36 -6.74
C PHE A 90 3.47 -7.15 -7.63
N ALA A 91 3.95 -5.92 -7.81
CA ALA A 91 5.15 -5.64 -8.60
C ALA A 91 6.42 -6.11 -7.86
N LYS A 92 7.39 -6.69 -8.60
CA LYS A 92 8.62 -7.25 -8.02
C LYS A 92 9.33 -6.31 -7.04
N GLN A 93 9.50 -5.04 -7.42
CA GLN A 93 10.18 -4.05 -6.56
C GLN A 93 9.49 -3.81 -5.21
N TYR A 94 8.17 -3.93 -5.13
CA TYR A 94 7.42 -3.76 -3.88
C TYR A 94 7.32 -5.06 -3.11
N HIS A 95 7.26 -6.20 -3.80
CA HIS A 95 7.41 -7.51 -3.19
C HIS A 95 8.78 -7.63 -2.49
N ASP A 96 9.89 -7.39 -3.20
CA ASP A 96 11.25 -7.47 -2.63
C ASP A 96 11.41 -6.53 -1.42
N PHE A 97 10.86 -5.31 -1.51
CA PHE A 97 10.85 -4.35 -0.41
C PHE A 97 10.05 -4.86 0.81
N CYS A 98 8.81 -5.32 0.61
CA CYS A 98 7.98 -5.82 1.69
C CYS A 98 8.56 -7.09 2.33
N THR A 99 9.17 -7.97 1.54
CA THR A 99 9.92 -9.14 2.02
C THR A 99 11.08 -8.71 2.92
N THR A 100 11.88 -7.74 2.48
CA THR A 100 13.00 -7.20 3.27
C THR A 100 12.52 -6.58 4.59
N VAL A 101 11.48 -5.74 4.53
CA VAL A 101 10.90 -5.08 5.73
C VAL A 101 10.31 -6.11 6.68
N SER A 102 9.54 -7.08 6.17
CA SER A 102 8.97 -8.16 6.97
C SER A 102 10.05 -8.94 7.71
N ALA A 103 11.11 -9.35 7.00
CA ALA A 103 12.24 -10.10 7.56
C ALA A 103 13.05 -9.30 8.60
N GLN A 104 13.43 -8.06 8.27
CA GLN A 104 14.35 -7.28 9.11
C GLN A 104 13.65 -6.69 10.33
N ALA A 105 12.41 -6.22 10.19
CA ALA A 105 11.67 -5.59 11.28
C ALA A 105 10.82 -6.61 12.08
N ASN A 106 10.74 -7.87 11.64
CA ASN A 106 9.85 -8.88 12.20
C ASN A 106 8.40 -8.39 12.28
N VAL A 107 7.85 -7.97 11.14
CA VAL A 107 6.49 -7.43 11.04
C VAL A 107 5.67 -8.19 10.00
N VAL A 108 4.38 -8.37 10.27
CA VAL A 108 3.41 -8.75 9.23
C VAL A 108 3.19 -7.53 8.35
N VAL A 109 3.37 -7.66 7.04
CA VAL A 109 3.09 -6.55 6.10
C VAL A 109 1.80 -6.87 5.36
N VAL A 110 0.86 -5.92 5.31
CA VAL A 110 -0.32 -5.96 4.44
C VAL A 110 -0.15 -4.86 3.40
N SER A 111 0.23 -5.23 2.18
CA SER A 111 0.42 -4.31 1.05
C SER A 111 -0.85 -4.24 0.21
N VAL A 112 -1.52 -3.08 0.18
CA VAL A 112 -2.78 -2.91 -0.55
C VAL A 112 -2.58 -2.69 -2.05
N GLU A 113 -3.34 -3.41 -2.87
CA GLU A 113 -3.51 -3.18 -4.30
C GLU A 113 -4.72 -2.25 -4.49
N TYR A 114 -4.44 -0.95 -4.66
CA TYR A 114 -5.47 0.06 -4.85
C TYR A 114 -5.69 0.37 -6.34
N GLY A 115 -6.85 0.95 -6.65
CA GLY A 115 -7.24 1.36 -8.00
C GLY A 115 -6.37 2.49 -8.54
N LEU A 116 -5.99 2.39 -9.82
CA LEU A 116 -5.12 3.34 -10.49
C LEU A 116 -5.88 4.24 -11.45
N PHE A 117 -5.51 5.51 -11.48
CA PHE A 117 -5.82 6.39 -12.60
C PHE A 117 -5.16 5.85 -13.90
N PRO A 118 -5.86 5.85 -15.04
CA PRO A 118 -7.14 6.51 -15.30
C PRO A 118 -8.38 5.65 -15.07
N ASP A 119 -8.21 4.33 -14.99
CA ASP A 119 -9.32 3.37 -14.89
C ASP A 119 -10.15 3.58 -13.62
N ARG A 120 -9.49 4.01 -12.54
CA ARG A 120 -10.08 4.33 -11.25
C ARG A 120 -9.54 5.66 -10.74
N PRO A 121 -10.16 6.79 -11.14
CA PRO A 121 -9.75 8.12 -10.73
C PRO A 121 -9.83 8.33 -9.22
N ILE A 122 -9.10 9.34 -8.72
CA ILE A 122 -9.24 9.83 -7.35
C ILE A 122 -10.73 10.18 -7.09
N PRO A 123 -11.33 9.75 -5.97
CA PRO A 123 -10.70 9.25 -4.74
C PRO A 123 -10.53 7.72 -4.61
N ALA A 124 -10.74 6.93 -5.67
CA ALA A 124 -10.80 5.47 -5.58
C ALA A 124 -9.62 4.80 -4.84
N CYS A 125 -8.40 5.30 -5.03
CA CYS A 125 -7.22 4.77 -4.33
C CYS A 125 -7.29 4.95 -2.80
N TYR A 126 -7.93 6.02 -2.32
CA TYR A 126 -8.17 6.26 -0.90
C TYR A 126 -9.26 5.33 -0.37
N ASP A 127 -10.35 5.18 -1.12
CA ASP A 127 -11.48 4.32 -0.74
C ASP A 127 -11.06 2.84 -0.65
N ASP A 128 -10.23 2.38 -1.59
CA ASP A 128 -9.67 1.02 -1.57
C ASP A 128 -8.72 0.80 -0.39
N SER A 129 -7.84 1.78 -0.14
CA SER A 129 -6.92 1.73 0.99
C SER A 129 -7.67 1.72 2.32
N TRP A 130 -8.75 2.51 2.41
CA TRP A 130 -9.61 2.54 3.58
C TRP A 130 -10.37 1.23 3.77
N THR A 131 -10.92 0.66 2.69
CA THR A 131 -11.57 -0.65 2.68
C THR A 131 -10.61 -1.74 3.17
N ALA A 132 -9.37 -1.76 2.66
CA ALA A 132 -8.34 -2.68 3.11
C ALA A 132 -7.97 -2.49 4.59
N LEU A 133 -7.92 -1.26 5.08
CA LEU A 133 -7.62 -0.98 6.49
C LEU A 133 -8.78 -1.41 7.41
N GLN A 134 -10.04 -1.17 7.01
CA GLN A 134 -11.22 -1.67 7.74
C GLN A 134 -11.24 -3.19 7.80
N TRP A 135 -10.87 -3.85 6.70
CA TRP A 135 -10.71 -5.30 6.67
C TRP A 135 -9.60 -5.77 7.60
N VAL A 136 -8.44 -5.11 7.66
CA VAL A 136 -7.41 -5.44 8.67
C VAL A 136 -7.97 -5.27 10.08
N ALA A 137 -8.71 -4.19 10.35
CA ALA A 137 -9.33 -3.94 11.65
C ALA A 137 -10.39 -5.00 12.04
N SER A 138 -11.05 -5.65 11.08
CA SER A 138 -12.02 -6.72 11.38
C SER A 138 -11.38 -8.00 11.95
N HIS A 139 -10.05 -8.08 11.98
CA HIS A 139 -9.30 -9.19 12.59
C HIS A 139 -8.93 -8.92 14.05
N VAL A 140 -9.22 -7.72 14.57
CA VAL A 140 -9.07 -7.41 16.00
C VAL A 140 -9.96 -8.36 16.80
N GLY A 141 -9.35 -9.13 17.70
CA GLY A 141 -10.03 -10.21 18.44
C GLY A 141 -9.84 -11.61 17.84
N GLY A 142 -9.13 -11.75 16.71
CA GLY A 142 -8.71 -13.04 16.17
C GLY A 142 -9.78 -13.83 15.40
N ASN A 143 -10.90 -13.20 15.07
CA ASN A 143 -12.05 -13.83 14.41
C ASN A 143 -12.33 -13.27 13.00
N GLY A 144 -11.36 -12.60 12.40
CA GLY A 144 -11.53 -12.05 11.06
C GLY A 144 -11.49 -13.13 9.97
N PRO A 145 -11.80 -12.79 8.71
CA PRO A 145 -11.84 -13.75 7.61
C PRO A 145 -10.48 -14.34 7.20
N GLU A 146 -9.36 -13.73 7.59
CA GLU A 146 -8.00 -14.16 7.21
C GLU A 146 -7.19 -14.77 8.37
N PRO A 147 -6.99 -16.10 8.39
CA PRO A 147 -6.23 -16.81 9.42
C PRO A 147 -4.81 -16.30 9.66
N TRP A 148 -4.10 -15.83 8.64
CA TRP A 148 -2.74 -15.31 8.76
C TRP A 148 -2.68 -14.10 9.70
N LEU A 149 -3.65 -13.19 9.59
CA LEU A 149 -3.75 -12.05 10.48
C LEU A 149 -4.22 -12.48 11.87
N ASN A 150 -5.25 -13.34 11.95
CA ASN A 150 -5.75 -13.86 13.22
C ASN A 150 -4.68 -14.58 14.05
N ASN A 151 -3.76 -15.30 13.39
CA ASN A 151 -2.77 -16.16 14.05
C ASN A 151 -1.43 -15.46 14.28
N HIS A 152 -1.07 -14.45 13.47
CA HIS A 152 0.29 -13.89 13.49
C HIS A 152 0.38 -12.38 13.65
N ALA A 153 -0.71 -11.62 13.49
CA ALA A 153 -0.68 -10.18 13.72
C ALA A 153 -0.96 -9.82 15.19
N ASP A 154 -0.19 -8.86 15.71
CA ASP A 154 -0.38 -8.16 16.98
C ASP A 154 -1.05 -6.80 16.70
N PHE A 155 -2.36 -6.75 16.91
CA PHE A 155 -3.15 -5.53 16.69
C PHE A 155 -2.95 -4.46 17.77
N GLY A 156 -2.19 -4.74 18.83
CA GLY A 156 -1.71 -3.70 19.76
C GLY A 156 -0.58 -2.85 19.19
N ARG A 157 0.04 -3.29 18.08
CA ARG A 157 1.15 -2.59 17.42
C ARG A 157 0.93 -2.55 15.91
N VAL A 158 0.16 -1.56 15.47
CA VAL A 158 -0.15 -1.33 14.05
C VAL A 158 0.54 -0.05 13.57
N PHE A 159 1.26 -0.15 12.46
CA PHE A 159 1.95 0.94 11.80
C PHE A 159 1.37 1.14 10.40
N HIS A 160 1.30 2.39 9.95
CA HIS A 160 0.92 2.73 8.58
C HIS A 160 2.13 3.35 7.87
N TRP A 161 2.46 2.85 6.68
CA TRP A 161 3.52 3.39 5.84
C TRP A 161 3.01 3.60 4.42
N ARG A 162 3.25 4.79 3.87
CA ARG A 162 3.08 5.08 2.45
C ARG A 162 4.41 5.46 1.83
N ARG A 163 4.81 4.80 0.75
CA ARG A 163 6.00 5.23 0.00
C ARG A 163 5.64 6.41 -0.89
N GLN A 164 6.01 7.61 -0.46
CA GLN A 164 5.75 8.81 -1.24
C GLN A 164 6.70 8.89 -2.45
N CYS A 165 6.15 9.30 -3.59
CA CYS A 165 6.99 9.88 -4.63
C CYS A 165 7.37 11.30 -4.19
N ARG A 166 8.67 11.61 -4.04
CA ARG A 166 9.09 12.94 -3.55
C ARG A 166 8.41 14.07 -4.34
N ARG A 167 7.73 14.97 -3.61
CA ARG A 167 6.97 16.18 -4.02
C ARG A 167 5.73 15.94 -4.89
N GLU A 168 4.58 15.84 -4.23
CA GLU A 168 3.28 16.23 -4.80
C GLU A 168 2.67 17.28 -3.85
N HIS A 169 2.45 18.50 -4.34
CA HIS A 169 1.57 19.48 -3.69
C HIS A 169 0.13 19.14 -4.11
N PHE A 170 -0.48 18.16 -3.43
CA PHE A 170 -1.93 18.05 -3.40
C PHE A 170 -2.38 18.42 -1.98
N SER A 171 -2.69 19.70 -1.79
CA SER A 171 -3.42 20.14 -0.61
C SER A 171 -4.86 19.66 -0.77
N HIS A 172 -5.24 18.61 -0.05
CA HIS A 172 -6.64 18.41 0.34
C HIS A 172 -6.71 18.17 1.84
N SER A 173 -7.44 19.10 2.45
CA SER A 173 -7.86 19.21 3.83
C SER A 173 -8.82 18.09 4.24
N GLY A 174 -8.61 17.56 5.44
CA GLY A 174 -9.69 17.10 6.33
C GLY A 174 -10.20 15.68 6.12
N ILE A 175 -9.53 14.70 6.74
CA ILE A 175 -10.26 13.57 7.32
C ILE A 175 -10.70 14.04 8.71
N SER A 176 -11.87 14.66 8.80
CA SER A 176 -12.55 14.89 10.08
C SER A 176 -13.44 13.67 10.37
N GLY A 177 -12.84 12.65 10.95
CA GLY A 177 -13.53 11.61 11.71
C GLY A 177 -12.82 11.54 13.05
N GLY A 178 -13.57 11.59 14.16
CA GLY A 178 -13.02 11.84 15.50
C GLY A 178 -11.85 10.92 15.85
N PHE A 179 -10.67 11.52 16.00
CA PHE A 179 -9.45 10.85 16.43
C PHE A 179 -8.78 11.76 17.45
N ASP A 180 -8.96 11.43 18.74
CA ASP A 180 -8.24 12.12 19.81
C ASP A 180 -6.74 11.81 19.71
N ARG A 181 -5.95 12.89 19.63
CA ARG A 181 -4.49 13.03 19.77
C ARG A 181 -3.60 11.93 19.15
N VAL A 182 -3.16 12.18 17.92
CA VAL A 182 -1.94 11.56 17.34
C VAL A 182 -0.70 12.35 17.78
N THR A 183 0.23 11.74 18.50
CA THR A 183 1.57 12.31 18.76
C THR A 183 2.59 11.67 17.83
N GLY A 184 3.15 12.45 16.89
CA GLY A 184 4.19 11.98 15.96
C GLY A 184 5.61 12.25 16.46
N ARG A 185 6.53 11.31 16.21
CA ARG A 185 7.99 11.56 16.18
C ARG A 185 8.57 11.01 14.88
N GLU A 186 9.41 11.82 14.25
CA GLU A 186 10.11 11.51 13.01
C GLU A 186 11.37 10.69 13.33
N PHE A 187 11.52 9.49 12.76
CA PHE A 187 12.76 8.72 12.82
C PHE A 187 13.44 8.76 11.45
N GLY A 188 14.58 9.45 11.38
CA GLY A 188 15.37 9.57 10.16
C GLY A 188 16.15 8.29 9.87
N TRP A 189 15.74 7.56 8.84
CA TRP A 189 16.60 6.62 8.12
C TRP A 189 17.06 7.34 6.84
N GLY A 190 18.37 7.42 6.61
CA GLY A 190 18.98 8.28 5.58
C GLY A 190 18.29 8.23 4.20
N ASP A 191 18.17 9.40 3.57
CA ASP A 191 17.66 9.70 2.21
C ASP A 191 16.33 9.10 1.72
N PHE A 192 15.67 8.25 2.51
CA PHE A 192 14.36 7.71 2.21
C PHE A 192 13.32 8.37 3.11
N GLY A 193 12.74 9.47 2.63
CA GLY A 193 11.65 10.18 3.33
C GLY A 193 10.51 9.20 3.64
N ALA A 194 10.41 8.82 4.91
CA ALA A 194 9.41 7.92 5.47
C ALA A 194 8.75 8.63 6.64
N SER A 195 7.43 8.59 6.69
CA SER A 195 6.67 9.04 7.86
C SER A 195 6.03 7.82 8.49
N VAL A 196 6.44 7.51 9.72
CA VAL A 196 5.85 6.44 10.56
C VAL A 196 4.91 7.12 11.54
N PHE A 197 3.64 6.71 11.54
CA PHE A 197 2.65 7.19 12.51
C PHE A 197 2.35 6.10 13.54
N TRP A 198 2.22 6.50 14.81
CA TRP A 198 1.91 5.61 15.93
C TRP A 198 0.48 5.86 16.42
N TRP A 199 -0.16 4.81 16.93
CA TRP A 199 -1.46 4.88 17.58
C TRP A 199 -1.31 4.27 18.97
N ASP A 200 -1.36 5.12 20.00
CA ASP A 200 -1.38 4.67 21.39
C ASP A 200 -2.80 4.82 21.93
N ARG A 201 -3.34 3.75 22.52
CA ARG A 201 -4.53 3.89 23.37
C ARG A 201 -4.00 4.01 24.79
N GLY A 202 -4.04 5.24 25.32
CA GLY A 202 -3.89 5.48 26.75
C GLY A 202 -4.92 4.74 27.58
#